data_AF-A0A7Y4Z4H5-F1
#
_entry.id   AF-A0A7Y4Z4H5-F1
#
_cell.length_a   1.000
_cell.length_b   1.000
_cell.length_c   1.000
_cell.angle_alpha   90.00
_cell.angle_beta   90.00
_cell.angle_gamma   90.00
#
_symmetry.space_group_name_H-M   'P 1'
#
loop_
_entity.id
_entity.type
_entity.pdbx_description
1 polymer ?
#
loop_
_entity_poly.entity_id
_entity_poly.type
_entity_poly.pdbx_seq_one_letter_code
_entity_poly.pdbx_strand_id
1 'polypeptide(L)'
;MQKDSNIKRSINLAYYKEEDWERFLESIDDKENMHDTWKDWHNIFLKIKEELISHGYIVNDFVVEIDELQDYCKMRGIKNDGDARYQFVESKQIK
;
A
#
# COMPACT_ATOMS: atom_id res chain seq x y z
N MET A 1 -9.82 36.52 -6.33
CA MET A 1 -10.41 35.82 -5.17
C MET A 1 -10.30 34.32 -5.44
N GLN A 2 -9.18 33.72 -5.07
CA GLN A 2 -8.95 32.27 -5.23
C GLN A 2 -9.71 31.57 -4.11
N LYS A 3 -10.65 30.69 -4.47
CA LYS A 3 -11.28 29.78 -3.52
C LYS A 3 -10.31 28.62 -3.35
N ASP A 4 -9.42 28.72 -2.38
CA ASP A 4 -8.63 27.58 -1.92
C ASP A 4 -9.60 26.62 -1.22
N SER A 5 -10.23 25.76 -2.03
CA SER A 5 -10.86 24.55 -1.53
C SER A 5 -9.78 23.78 -0.78
N ASN A 6 -9.88 23.75 0.54
CA ASN A 6 -9.08 22.95 1.45
C ASN A 6 -9.36 21.45 1.20
N ILE A 7 -8.96 20.96 0.01
CA ILE A 7 -9.03 19.54 -0.34
C ILE A 7 -7.91 18.89 0.45
N LYS A 8 -8.25 18.32 1.60
CA LYS A 8 -7.36 17.38 2.27
C LYS A 8 -7.08 16.25 1.26
N ARG A 9 -5.83 16.14 0.83
CA ARG A 9 -5.40 15.07 -0.08
C ARG A 9 -5.37 13.78 0.74
N SER A 10 -6.24 12.84 0.40
CA SER A 10 -6.23 11.51 0.99
C SER A 10 -5.33 10.60 0.17
N ILE A 11 -4.57 9.73 0.84
CA ILE A 11 -3.70 8.74 0.24
C ILE A 11 -4.02 7.39 0.86
N ASN A 12 -4.13 6.36 0.01
CA ASN A 12 -4.16 4.98 0.46
C ASN A 12 -2.73 4.48 0.61
N LEU A 13 -2.35 4.09 1.82
CA LEU A 13 -1.05 3.48 2.10
C LEU A 13 -1.25 1.97 2.24
N ALA A 14 -0.58 1.20 1.38
CA ALA A 14 -0.68 -0.26 1.37
C ALA A 14 -0.30 -0.84 2.75
N TYR A 15 -1.18 -1.67 3.29
CA TYR A 15 -1.01 -2.34 4.57
C TYR A 15 -1.21 -3.85 4.44
N TYR A 16 -0.30 -4.61 5.05
CA TYR A 16 -0.37 -6.07 5.15
C TYR A 16 -0.50 -6.45 6.62
N LYS A 17 -1.40 -7.39 6.92
CA LYS A 17 -1.56 -7.91 8.28
C LYS A 17 -0.41 -8.85 8.63
N GLU A 18 -0.11 -8.95 9.92
CA GLU A 18 0.92 -9.87 10.42
C GLU A 18 0.60 -11.33 10.06
N GLU A 19 -0.67 -11.72 10.21
CA GLU A 19 -1.17 -13.07 9.87
C GLU A 19 -1.02 -13.45 8.39
N ASP A 20 -0.94 -12.46 7.51
CA ASP A 20 -0.84 -12.63 6.06
C ASP A 20 0.59 -12.46 5.53
N TRP A 21 1.56 -12.11 6.38
CA TRP A 21 2.88 -11.66 5.93
C TRP A 21 3.66 -12.71 5.14
N GLU A 22 3.75 -13.93 5.64
CA GLU A 22 4.47 -15.02 4.95
C GLU A 22 3.84 -15.31 3.59
N ARG A 23 2.51 -15.43 3.56
CA ARG A 23 1.74 -15.64 2.34
C ARG A 23 1.92 -14.49 1.34
N PHE A 24 1.97 -13.25 1.82
CA PHE A 24 2.25 -12.08 0.99
C PHE A 24 3.63 -12.18 0.36
N LEU A 25 4.68 -12.46 1.14
CA LEU A 25 6.05 -12.59 0.62
C LEU A 25 6.21 -13.71 -0.42
N GLU A 26 5.47 -14.80 -0.26
CA GLU A 26 5.44 -15.90 -1.25
C GLU A 26 4.71 -15.52 -2.55
N SER A 27 3.84 -14.52 -2.50
CA SER A 27 2.97 -14.12 -3.61
C SER A 27 3.58 -13.07 -4.55
N ILE A 28 4.65 -12.39 -4.12
CA ILE A 28 5.24 -11.24 -4.81
C ILE A 28 6.54 -11.61 -5.53
N ASP A 29 6.83 -10.90 -6.61
CA ASP A 29 8.00 -11.14 -7.45
C ASP A 29 9.27 -10.45 -6.93
N ASP A 30 9.12 -9.50 -5.99
CA ASP A 30 10.18 -8.62 -5.48
C ASP A 30 10.39 -8.79 -3.96
N LYS A 31 10.22 -10.01 -3.45
CA LYS A 31 10.34 -10.34 -2.03
C LYS A 31 11.67 -9.93 -1.42
N GLU A 32 12.75 -9.90 -2.21
CA GLU A 32 14.08 -9.47 -1.79
C GLU A 32 14.16 -7.98 -1.42
N ASN A 33 13.19 -7.19 -1.86
CA ASN A 33 13.06 -5.77 -1.50
C ASN A 33 12.18 -5.56 -0.25
N MET A 34 11.65 -6.63 0.32
CA MET A 34 10.85 -6.58 1.54
C MET A 34 11.69 -6.91 2.78
N HIS A 35 11.21 -6.51 3.94
CA HIS A 35 11.85 -6.86 5.21
C HIS A 35 11.66 -8.33 5.54
N ASP A 36 12.62 -8.93 6.25
CA ASP A 36 12.55 -10.32 6.69
C ASP A 36 11.37 -10.58 7.63
N THR A 37 11.03 -9.60 8.48
CA THR A 37 9.95 -9.72 9.46
C THR A 37 8.85 -8.69 9.24
N TRP A 38 7.61 -9.08 9.52
CA TRP A 38 6.48 -8.17 9.52
C TRP A 38 6.70 -6.99 10.46
N LYS A 39 7.30 -7.23 11.63
CA LYS A 39 7.57 -6.20 12.63
C LYS A 39 8.51 -5.11 12.10
N ASP A 40 9.56 -5.49 11.39
CA ASP A 40 10.50 -4.53 10.81
C ASP A 40 9.84 -3.71 9.71
N TRP A 41 9.08 -4.37 8.84
CA TRP A 41 8.27 -3.69 7.84
C TRP A 41 7.25 -2.72 8.48
N HIS A 42 6.55 -3.16 9.52
CA HIS A 42 5.50 -2.39 10.18
C HIS A 42 6.09 -1.14 10.87
N ASN A 43 7.29 -1.24 11.45
CA ASN A 43 7.98 -0.08 12.01
C ASN A 43 8.30 0.98 10.94
N ILE A 44 8.68 0.55 9.72
CA ILE A 44 8.91 1.48 8.61
C ILE A 44 7.59 2.05 8.08
N PHE A 45 6.55 1.22 7.97
CA PHE A 45 5.20 1.65 7.60
C PHE A 45 4.69 2.76 8.53
N LEU A 46 4.83 2.60 9.84
CA LEU A 46 4.40 3.61 10.83
C LEU A 46 5.14 4.93 10.66
N LYS A 47 6.47 4.90 10.41
CA LYS A 47 7.26 6.11 10.15
C LYS A 47 6.80 6.84 8.90
N ILE A 48 6.58 6.11 7.80
CA ILE A 48 6.08 6.69 6.54
C ILE A 48 4.68 7.28 6.74
N LYS A 49 3.81 6.58 7.47
CA LYS A 49 2.47 7.08 7.81
C LYS A 49 2.52 8.38 8.60
N GLU A 50 3.34 8.44 9.65
CA GLU A 50 3.53 9.65 10.46
C GLU A 50 4.08 10.80 9.62
N GLU A 51 5.05 10.53 8.74
CA GLU A 51 5.60 11.51 7.81
C GLU A 51 4.51 12.07 6.89
N LEU A 52 3.71 11.22 6.24
CA LEU A 52 2.60 11.67 5.39
C LEU A 52 1.56 12.50 6.18
N ILE A 53 1.20 12.08 7.38
CA ILE A 53 0.27 12.83 8.24
C ILE A 53 0.86 14.21 8.58
N SER A 54 2.15 14.29 8.90
CA SER A 54 2.83 15.56 9.20
C SER A 54 2.88 16.52 8.01
N HIS A 55 2.87 15.99 6.78
CA HIS A 55 2.75 16.76 5.53
C HIS A 55 1.30 17.17 5.21
N GLY A 56 0.33 16.85 6.06
CA GLY A 56 -1.06 17.26 5.93
C GLY A 56 -1.95 16.31 5.12
N TYR A 57 -1.46 15.09 4.82
CA TYR A 57 -2.29 14.07 4.15
C TYR A 57 -3.23 13.38 5.14
N ILE A 58 -4.41 12.97 4.66
CA ILE A 58 -5.22 11.95 5.33
C ILE A 58 -4.71 10.60 4.83
N VAL A 59 -4.07 9.82 5.70
CA VAL A 59 -3.58 8.49 5.34
C VAL A 59 -4.64 7.45 5.71
N ASN A 60 -5.06 6.68 4.70
CA ASN A 60 -5.91 5.50 4.89
C ASN A 60 -5.03 4.26 4.81
N ASP A 61 -5.04 3.45 5.87
CA ASP A 61 -4.38 2.14 5.84
C ASP A 61 -5.21 1.22 4.95
N PHE A 62 -4.75 0.99 3.73
CA PHE A 62 -5.45 0.14 2.77
C PHE A 62 -4.97 -1.30 2.97
N VAL A 63 -5.79 -2.12 3.63
CA VAL A 63 -5.54 -3.55 3.78
C VAL A 63 -5.55 -4.18 2.39
N VAL A 64 -4.40 -4.69 1.95
CA VAL A 64 -4.26 -5.35 0.65
C VAL A 64 -4.72 -6.80 0.77
N GLU A 65 -5.83 -7.12 0.10
CA GLU A 65 -6.27 -8.50 -0.06
C GLU A 65 -5.37 -9.22 -1.07
N ILE A 66 -4.61 -10.22 -0.61
CA ILE A 66 -3.57 -10.90 -1.41
C ILE A 66 -4.16 -11.56 -2.66
N ASP A 67 -5.31 -12.23 -2.55
CA ASP A 67 -5.96 -12.88 -3.70
C ASP A 67 -6.39 -11.85 -4.75
N GLU A 68 -6.95 -10.73 -4.32
CA GLU A 68 -7.35 -9.65 -5.24
C GLU A 68 -6.15 -9.03 -5.95
N LEU A 69 -5.04 -8.84 -5.24
CA LEU A 69 -3.80 -8.35 -5.84
C LEU A 69 -3.24 -9.35 -6.87
N GLN A 70 -3.21 -10.64 -6.52
CA GLN A 70 -2.75 -11.67 -7.45
C GLN A 70 -3.62 -11.73 -8.70
N ASP A 71 -4.94 -11.68 -8.54
CA ASP A 71 -5.87 -11.69 -9.67
C ASP A 71 -5.74 -10.41 -10.51
N TYR A 72 -5.56 -9.25 -9.87
CA TYR A 72 -5.28 -7.98 -10.55
C TYR A 72 -4.03 -8.08 -11.43
N CYS A 73 -2.93 -8.63 -10.91
CA CYS A 73 -1.68 -8.81 -11.65
C CYS A 73 -1.83 -9.81 -12.80
N LYS A 74 -2.46 -10.98 -12.53
CA LYS A 74 -2.71 -12.03 -13.54
C LYS A 74 -3.57 -11.52 -14.69
N MET A 75 -4.67 -10.84 -14.39
CA MET A 75 -5.58 -10.31 -15.42
C MET A 75 -4.91 -9.28 -16.33
N ARG A 76 -3.89 -8.58 -15.83
CA ARG A 76 -3.15 -7.55 -16.56
C ARG A 76 -1.84 -8.05 -17.18
N GLY A 77 -1.43 -9.28 -16.88
CA GLY A 77 -0.16 -9.83 -17.34
C GLY A 77 1.07 -9.06 -16.83
N ILE A 78 0.96 -8.45 -15.64
CA ILE A 78 2.05 -7.72 -14.98
C ILE A 78 2.62 -8.52 -13.82
N LYS A 79 3.87 -8.21 -13.45
CA LYS A 79 4.51 -8.76 -12.25
C LYS A 79 3.85 -8.23 -11.00
N ASN A 80 3.81 -9.03 -9.94
CA ASN A 80 3.33 -8.62 -8.63
C ASN A 80 4.48 -7.98 -7.83
N ASP A 81 4.90 -6.78 -8.25
CA ASP A 81 5.98 -6.00 -7.65
C ASP A 81 5.46 -4.71 -7.00
N GLY A 82 6.36 -3.89 -6.46
CA GLY A 82 6.03 -2.62 -5.82
C GLY A 82 5.20 -1.66 -6.68
N ASP A 83 5.44 -1.62 -7.99
CA ASP A 83 4.69 -0.75 -8.90
C ASP A 83 3.26 -1.26 -9.09
N ALA A 84 3.09 -2.57 -9.28
CA ALA A 84 1.77 -3.19 -9.35
C ALA A 84 0.96 -2.97 -8.07
N ARG A 85 1.60 -3.05 -6.90
CA ARG A 85 0.96 -2.79 -5.60
C ARG A 85 0.52 -1.34 -5.46
N TYR A 86 1.34 -0.38 -5.87
CA TYR A 86 0.96 1.04 -5.92
C TYR A 86 -0.26 1.25 -6.82
N GLN A 87 -0.22 0.71 -8.05
CA GLN A 87 -1.34 0.83 -9.00
C GLN A 87 -2.62 0.17 -8.48
N PHE A 88 -2.51 -1.00 -7.84
CA PHE A 88 -3.64 -1.72 -7.26
C PHE A 88 -4.33 -0.86 -6.19
N VAL A 89 -3.55 -0.32 -5.26
CA VAL A 89 -4.06 0.50 -4.15
C VAL A 89 -4.66 1.83 -4.61
N GLU A 90 -4.02 2.50 -5.58
CA GLU A 90 -4.54 3.73 -6.20
C GLU A 90 -5.82 3.49 -7.01
N SER A 91 -5.97 2.31 -7.63
CA SER A 91 -7.17 1.99 -8.41
C SER A 91 -8.43 1.85 -7.54
N LYS A 92 -8.27 1.67 -6.23
CA LYS A 92 -9.35 1.54 -5.27
C LYS A 92 -9.74 2.93 -4.79
N GLN A 93 -10.87 3.44 -5.29
CA GLN A 93 -11.35 4.77 -4.92
C GLN A 93 -11.47 4.94 -3.41
N ILE A 94 -10.97 6.07 -2.92
CA ILE A 94 -11.23 6.56 -1.56
C ILE A 94 -12.68 7.07 -1.56
N LYS A 95 -13.59 6.30 -0.96
CA LYS A 95 -15.00 6.69 -0.82
C LYS A 95 -15.18 7.78 0.23
#